data_AF-A0A3A0D6Z0-F1
#
_entry.id   AF-A0A3A0D6Z0-F1
#
_cell.length_a   1.000
_cell.length_b   1.000
_cell.length_c   1.000
_cell.angle_alpha   90.00
_cell.angle_beta   90.00
_cell.angle_gamma   90.00
#
_symmetry.space_group_name_H-M   'P 1'
#
loop_
_entity.id
_entity.type
_entity.pdbx_description
1 polymer ?
#
loop_
_entity_poly.entity_id
_entity_poly.type
_entity_poly.pdbx_seq_one_letter_code
_entity_poly.pdbx_strand_id
1 'polypeptide(L)'
;MGGLIMERRLRRHPALATAALLILAAGSARAVEYANIDVVDGSPSNTTPPTVTIPSGQSTPNFFVDPGSVVGEIPIRIGASAADDAAGGILIANVREILRQPVEATQSISASPSIVWDDDPTSVNTRNVSGGMAIVTDRAGNDGLGAAYPLGSNFNINVAGAYFPFSEGWKGATVWASVQNAIELDMIAGSSGIQLGTHVKPNFFFDTPFDQSDSNDLGNHFVSIPGVTDSRQQGILLTMHAKNEDNFTAVSHTADGDGWQLNTRGNQQDSPSNGESKPFSFVFVPLGTPNVTMAAIHGATGTANEPVAVLKSGANFTLAKTTDGLSGTYRLTIDGHSPTTGALFVQTGSSLTGNGGLPADTLVSYKPDNDGWIITSDDLMNV
;
A
#
# COMPACT_ATOMS: atom_id res chain seq x y z
N MET A 1 10.26 75.80 -26.68
CA MET A 1 9.22 74.78 -26.42
C MET A 1 9.64 73.51 -27.16
N GLY A 2 10.41 72.64 -26.50
CA GLY A 2 10.93 71.40 -27.07
C GLY A 2 10.08 70.21 -26.65
N GLY A 3 9.49 69.52 -27.61
CA GLY A 3 8.74 68.28 -27.38
C GLY A 3 9.66 67.07 -27.34
N LEU A 4 9.57 66.30 -26.26
CA LEU A 4 10.23 65.00 -26.11
C LEU A 4 9.23 63.91 -26.52
N ILE A 5 9.47 63.25 -27.64
CA ILE A 5 8.73 62.05 -28.07
C ILE A 5 9.44 60.83 -27.45
N MET A 6 8.73 60.12 -26.58
CA MET A 6 9.23 58.94 -25.87
C MET A 6 8.85 57.69 -26.67
N GLU A 7 9.81 57.11 -27.41
CA GLU A 7 9.62 55.83 -28.09
C GLU A 7 9.67 54.66 -27.08
N ARG A 8 8.53 54.00 -26.87
CA ARG A 8 8.44 52.73 -26.13
C ARG A 8 8.92 51.58 -27.05
N ARG A 9 10.16 51.13 -26.88
CA ARG A 9 10.63 49.85 -27.45
C ARG A 9 10.01 48.67 -26.68
N LEU A 10 8.97 48.06 -27.26
CA LEU A 10 8.50 46.73 -26.87
C LEU A 10 9.56 45.69 -27.23
N ARG A 11 10.30 45.19 -26.25
CA ARG A 11 11.11 43.97 -26.39
C ARG A 11 10.16 42.77 -26.40
N ARG A 12 10.02 42.14 -27.57
CA ARG A 12 9.39 40.82 -27.69
C ARG A 12 10.36 39.78 -27.15
N HIS A 13 10.02 39.17 -26.00
CA HIS A 13 10.68 37.96 -25.55
C HIS A 13 10.16 36.78 -26.38
N PRO A 14 11.04 35.98 -27.02
CA PRO A 14 10.61 34.73 -27.62
C PRO A 14 10.25 33.75 -26.48
N ALA A 15 8.99 33.28 -26.48
CA ALA A 15 8.57 32.16 -25.65
C ALA A 15 9.28 30.90 -26.16
N LEU A 16 10.29 30.45 -25.41
CA LEU A 16 10.87 29.12 -25.57
C LEU A 16 9.84 28.09 -25.09
N ALA A 17 9.04 27.58 -26.03
CA ALA A 17 8.26 26.37 -25.83
C ALA A 17 9.25 25.20 -25.74
N THR A 18 9.62 24.84 -24.52
CA THR A 18 10.42 23.64 -24.24
C THR A 18 9.49 22.45 -24.39
N ALA A 19 9.50 21.81 -25.56
CA ALA A 19 8.82 20.54 -25.75
C ALA A 19 9.56 19.49 -24.91
N ALA A 20 8.99 19.13 -23.76
CA ALA A 20 9.44 17.97 -23.00
C ALA A 20 9.16 16.73 -23.84
N LEU A 21 10.20 16.18 -24.45
CA LEU A 21 10.14 14.92 -25.16
C LEU A 21 10.05 13.80 -24.11
N LEU A 22 8.82 13.36 -23.78
CA LEU A 22 8.64 12.11 -23.05
C LEU A 22 9.13 10.97 -23.93
N ILE A 23 10.34 10.47 -23.65
CA ILE A 23 10.80 9.19 -24.19
C ILE A 23 10.01 8.12 -23.42
N LEU A 24 8.87 7.70 -23.96
CA LEU A 24 8.21 6.46 -23.60
C LEU A 24 9.08 5.31 -24.13
N ALA A 25 10.14 4.97 -23.40
CA ALA A 25 10.79 3.68 -23.60
C ALA A 25 9.72 2.62 -23.31
N ALA A 26 9.33 1.85 -24.32
CA ALA A 26 8.51 0.67 -24.13
C ALA A 26 9.28 -0.29 -23.20
N GLY A 27 8.99 -0.22 -21.91
CA GLY A 27 9.57 -1.13 -20.92
C GLY A 27 9.17 -2.56 -21.29
N SER A 28 10.08 -3.52 -21.10
CA SER A 28 9.71 -4.92 -21.10
C SER A 28 8.55 -5.13 -20.14
N ALA A 29 7.56 -5.93 -20.54
CA ALA A 29 6.50 -6.34 -19.62
C ALA A 29 7.17 -6.96 -18.38
N ARG A 30 6.92 -6.37 -17.20
CA ARG A 30 7.44 -6.86 -15.93
C ARG A 30 6.39 -7.81 -15.38
N ALA A 31 6.75 -9.07 -15.16
CA ALA A 31 5.81 -10.00 -14.55
C ALA A 31 5.52 -9.60 -13.08
N VAL A 32 4.28 -9.79 -12.66
CA VAL A 32 3.83 -9.72 -11.27
C VAL A 32 3.11 -11.03 -11.02
N GLU A 33 3.40 -11.67 -9.90
CA GLU A 33 2.67 -12.84 -9.45
C GLU A 33 1.57 -12.38 -8.51
N TYR A 34 0.33 -12.83 -8.67
CA TYR A 34 -0.77 -12.39 -7.81
C TYR A 34 -1.78 -13.50 -7.55
N ALA A 35 -2.55 -13.35 -6.48
CA ALA A 35 -3.73 -14.15 -6.22
C ALA A 35 -4.79 -13.38 -5.43
N ASN A 36 -6.06 -13.72 -5.68
CA ASN A 36 -7.14 -13.48 -4.73
C ASN A 36 -7.28 -14.71 -3.83
N ILE A 37 -7.34 -14.50 -2.51
CA ILE A 37 -7.33 -15.56 -1.50
C ILE A 37 -8.61 -15.48 -0.69
N ASP A 38 -9.38 -16.57 -0.69
CA ASP A 38 -10.54 -16.77 0.17
C ASP A 38 -10.09 -17.42 1.48
N VAL A 39 -10.55 -16.86 2.61
CA VAL A 39 -10.25 -17.32 3.96
C VAL A 39 -11.56 -17.61 4.67
N VAL A 40 -11.76 -18.87 5.05
CA VAL A 40 -12.92 -19.31 5.82
C VAL A 40 -12.48 -19.61 7.24
N ASP A 41 -13.18 -19.03 8.21
CA ASP A 41 -12.89 -19.20 9.63
C ASP A 41 -12.91 -20.66 10.07
N GLY A 42 -11.96 -21.00 10.95
CA GLY A 42 -12.10 -22.15 11.84
C GLY A 42 -13.17 -21.89 12.90
N SER A 43 -13.48 -22.90 13.71
CA SER A 43 -14.37 -22.73 14.86
C SER A 43 -13.69 -23.22 16.14
N PRO A 44 -13.51 -22.38 17.18
CA PRO A 44 -13.73 -20.93 17.20
C PRO A 44 -12.81 -20.15 16.25
N SER A 45 -13.28 -19.03 15.70
CA SER A 45 -12.59 -18.29 14.63
C SER A 45 -11.32 -17.57 15.06
N ASN A 46 -11.18 -17.26 16.35
CA ASN A 46 -9.99 -16.59 16.91
C ASN A 46 -8.86 -17.54 17.37
N THR A 47 -9.09 -18.86 17.36
CA THR A 47 -8.08 -19.83 17.82
C THR A 47 -7.86 -20.99 16.87
N THR A 48 -8.85 -21.30 16.01
CA THR A 48 -8.78 -22.43 15.11
C THR A 48 -8.25 -21.98 13.75
N PRO A 49 -7.22 -22.64 13.19
CA PRO A 49 -6.68 -22.32 11.87
C PRO A 49 -7.77 -22.22 10.79
N PRO A 50 -7.67 -21.25 9.87
CA PRO A 50 -8.64 -21.08 8.80
C PRO A 50 -8.46 -22.14 7.71
N THR A 51 -9.49 -22.30 6.88
CA THR A 51 -9.33 -22.89 5.55
C THR A 51 -9.00 -21.78 4.56
N VAL A 52 -7.89 -21.89 3.85
CA VAL A 52 -7.43 -20.90 2.88
C VAL A 52 -7.42 -21.51 1.48
N THR A 53 -8.01 -20.81 0.51
CA THR A 53 -8.06 -21.25 -0.88
C THR A 53 -7.84 -20.09 -1.85
N ILE A 54 -7.35 -20.42 -3.05
CA ILE A 54 -7.34 -19.51 -4.19
C ILE A 54 -8.48 -19.94 -5.13
N PRO A 55 -9.46 -19.08 -5.43
CA PRO A 55 -10.50 -19.39 -6.39
C PRO A 55 -9.93 -19.71 -7.78
N SER A 56 -10.56 -20.65 -8.48
CA SER A 56 -10.12 -21.07 -9.82
C SER A 56 -9.99 -19.88 -10.77
N GLY A 57 -8.83 -19.77 -11.42
CA GLY A 57 -8.53 -18.71 -12.38
C GLY A 57 -8.20 -17.34 -11.77
N GLN A 58 -8.13 -17.21 -10.44
CA GLN A 58 -7.83 -15.95 -9.75
C GLN A 58 -6.40 -15.90 -9.20
N SER A 59 -5.46 -16.55 -9.87
CA SER A 59 -4.03 -16.48 -9.57
C SER A 59 -3.18 -16.60 -10.82
N THR A 60 -1.96 -16.12 -10.73
CA THR A 60 -0.89 -16.44 -11.66
C THR A 60 -0.29 -17.82 -11.34
N PRO A 61 0.35 -18.49 -12.32
CA PRO A 61 0.81 -19.87 -12.15
C PRO A 61 1.85 -20.10 -11.04
N ASN A 62 2.57 -19.07 -10.62
CA ASN A 62 3.63 -19.20 -9.62
C ASN A 62 3.23 -18.71 -8.24
N PHE A 63 1.99 -18.24 -8.03
CA PHE A 63 1.54 -17.79 -6.72
C PHE A 63 0.82 -18.93 -5.98
N PHE A 64 1.35 -19.34 -4.83
CA PHE A 64 0.80 -20.43 -4.04
C PHE A 64 0.53 -20.03 -2.60
N VAL A 65 -0.51 -20.61 -2.01
CA VAL A 65 -0.67 -20.69 -0.55
C VAL A 65 -0.12 -22.04 -0.11
N ASP A 66 0.90 -22.02 0.73
CA ASP A 66 1.48 -23.24 1.30
C ASP A 66 0.75 -23.65 2.59
N PRO A 67 0.85 -24.93 3.00
CA PRO A 67 0.35 -25.35 4.30
C PRO A 67 1.02 -24.57 5.45
N GLY A 68 0.27 -24.41 6.55
CA GLY A 68 0.76 -23.83 7.79
C GLY A 68 0.09 -22.52 8.20
N SER A 69 -1.01 -22.16 7.55
CA SER A 69 -1.85 -21.03 7.98
C SER A 69 -2.32 -21.21 9.42
N VAL A 70 -2.32 -20.11 10.14
CA VAL A 70 -2.93 -19.95 11.47
C VAL A 70 -3.91 -18.78 11.39
N VAL A 71 -4.58 -18.45 12.49
CA VAL A 71 -5.51 -17.32 12.50
C VAL A 71 -4.77 -16.05 12.08
N GLY A 72 -5.27 -15.38 11.04
CA GLY A 72 -4.72 -14.13 10.51
C GLY A 72 -3.32 -14.22 9.90
N GLU A 73 -2.78 -15.41 9.59
CA GLU A 73 -1.48 -15.53 8.92
C GLU A 73 -1.47 -16.63 7.86
N ILE A 74 -1.08 -16.26 6.63
CA ILE A 74 -1.20 -17.07 5.42
C ILE A 74 0.17 -17.21 4.75
N PRO A 75 0.84 -18.37 4.84
CA PRO A 75 2.11 -18.63 4.16
C PRO A 75 1.97 -18.55 2.64
N ILE A 76 2.76 -17.68 2.01
CA ILE A 76 2.79 -17.49 0.56
C ILE A 76 4.09 -18.05 0.01
N ARG A 77 4.03 -18.77 -1.10
CA ARG A 77 5.20 -19.18 -1.87
C ARG A 77 5.12 -18.67 -3.29
N ILE A 78 6.22 -18.14 -3.80
CA ILE A 78 6.37 -17.74 -5.19
C ILE A 78 7.30 -18.69 -5.94
N GLY A 79 6.81 -19.28 -7.02
CA GLY A 79 7.59 -20.22 -7.83
C GLY A 79 7.84 -21.54 -7.09
N ALA A 80 9.04 -22.08 -7.20
CA ALA A 80 9.33 -23.47 -6.78
C ALA A 80 9.58 -23.63 -5.27
N SER A 81 9.98 -22.56 -4.58
CA SER A 81 10.43 -22.57 -3.18
C SER A 81 10.02 -21.27 -2.52
N ALA A 82 9.76 -21.29 -1.21
CA ALA A 82 9.52 -20.06 -0.46
C ALA A 82 10.83 -19.40 0.01
N ALA A 83 11.93 -20.16 0.06
CA ALA A 83 13.16 -19.75 0.73
C ALA A 83 13.89 -18.54 0.11
N ASP A 84 13.54 -18.15 -1.11
CA ASP A 84 14.11 -17.01 -1.84
C ASP A 84 13.13 -15.86 -2.04
N ASP A 85 11.88 -15.98 -1.56
CA ASP A 85 10.82 -15.01 -1.80
C ASP A 85 11.16 -13.63 -1.19
N ALA A 86 11.56 -13.58 0.08
CA ALA A 86 11.91 -12.34 0.76
C ALA A 86 13.14 -11.62 0.14
N ALA A 87 14.07 -12.38 -0.42
CA ALA A 87 15.26 -11.85 -1.08
C ALA A 87 14.99 -11.46 -2.54
N GLY A 88 14.00 -12.09 -3.17
CA GLY A 88 13.72 -12.03 -4.59
C GLY A 88 12.77 -10.91 -5.01
N GLY A 89 12.03 -10.29 -4.08
CA GLY A 89 10.99 -9.32 -4.43
C GLY A 89 10.22 -8.77 -3.24
N ILE A 90 9.10 -8.12 -3.53
CA ILE A 90 8.22 -7.51 -2.51
C ILE A 90 6.82 -8.09 -2.64
N LEU A 91 6.27 -8.58 -1.54
CA LEU A 91 4.86 -8.94 -1.43
C LEU A 91 4.06 -7.75 -0.88
N ILE A 92 2.99 -7.39 -1.56
CA ILE A 92 1.98 -6.44 -1.09
C ILE A 92 0.66 -7.18 -0.99
N ALA A 93 -0.09 -6.91 0.08
CA ALA A 93 -1.42 -7.47 0.30
C ALA A 93 -2.50 -6.37 0.35
N ASN A 94 -3.76 -6.76 0.19
CA ASN A 94 -4.88 -5.87 0.43
C ASN A 94 -6.07 -6.65 0.95
N VAL A 95 -6.87 -6.04 1.82
CA VAL A 95 -8.10 -6.63 2.32
C VAL A 95 -9.17 -6.55 1.22
N ARG A 96 -9.64 -7.72 0.76
CA ARG A 96 -10.65 -7.87 -0.29
C ARG A 96 -12.03 -8.27 0.25
N GLU A 97 -12.30 -7.89 1.48
CA GLU A 97 -13.61 -7.99 2.11
C GLU A 97 -13.88 -6.75 2.97
N ILE A 98 -15.07 -6.18 2.79
CA ILE A 98 -15.52 -5.05 3.60
C ILE A 98 -16.23 -5.62 4.80
N LEU A 99 -15.59 -5.48 5.97
CA LEU A 99 -16.07 -5.94 7.26
C LEU A 99 -16.38 -7.45 7.29
N ARG A 100 -15.88 -8.14 8.31
CA ARG A 100 -16.26 -9.53 8.57
C ARG A 100 -16.93 -9.64 9.93
N GLN A 101 -18.03 -10.38 9.99
CA GLN A 101 -18.63 -10.78 11.27
C GLN A 101 -18.32 -12.25 11.53
N PRO A 102 -17.32 -12.55 12.37
CA PRO A 102 -17.08 -13.92 12.83
C PRO A 102 -18.30 -14.50 13.54
N VAL A 103 -18.42 -15.84 13.54
CA VAL A 103 -19.62 -16.55 14.05
C VAL A 103 -19.93 -16.21 15.52
N GLU A 104 -18.89 -16.08 16.35
CA GLU A 104 -19.00 -15.71 17.76
C GLU A 104 -19.04 -14.20 18.01
N ALA A 105 -18.79 -13.37 16.99
CA ALA A 105 -18.75 -11.93 17.14
C ALA A 105 -20.14 -11.31 17.03
N THR A 106 -20.43 -10.37 17.93
CA THR A 106 -21.65 -9.55 17.90
C THR A 106 -21.54 -8.35 16.96
N GLN A 107 -20.36 -8.09 16.42
CA GLN A 107 -20.06 -6.97 15.55
C GLN A 107 -19.33 -7.42 14.28
N SER A 108 -19.51 -6.61 13.24
CA SER A 108 -18.66 -6.60 12.06
C SER A 108 -17.31 -5.98 12.43
N ILE A 109 -16.23 -6.49 11.83
CA ILE A 109 -14.85 -6.16 12.18
C ILE A 109 -14.07 -5.82 10.91
N SER A 110 -13.35 -4.70 10.95
CA SER A 110 -12.36 -4.32 9.94
C SER A 110 -11.02 -5.00 10.18
N ALA A 111 -10.21 -5.08 9.14
CA ALA A 111 -8.86 -5.61 9.23
C ALA A 111 -7.85 -4.73 8.50
N SER A 112 -6.60 -4.76 8.95
CA SER A 112 -5.45 -4.23 8.23
C SER A 112 -4.55 -5.37 7.78
N PRO A 113 -4.08 -5.37 6.53
CA PRO A 113 -3.08 -6.33 6.10
C PRO A 113 -1.65 -5.84 6.42
N SER A 114 -0.77 -6.79 6.68
CA SER A 114 0.68 -6.63 6.76
C SER A 114 1.35 -7.85 6.07
N ILE A 115 2.67 -7.84 5.96
CA ILE A 115 3.44 -9.04 5.61
C ILE A 115 4.42 -9.36 6.73
N VAL A 116 4.86 -10.60 6.81
CA VAL A 116 5.92 -11.01 7.71
C VAL A 116 6.82 -12.03 7.02
N TRP A 117 8.10 -12.07 7.40
CA TRP A 117 8.96 -13.18 6.99
C TRP A 117 8.72 -14.37 7.90
N ASP A 118 8.73 -15.56 7.33
CA ASP A 118 8.46 -16.80 8.04
C ASP A 118 9.37 -17.01 9.26
N ASP A 119 10.63 -16.57 9.17
CA ASP A 119 11.65 -16.68 10.22
C ASP A 119 11.75 -15.43 11.11
N ASP A 120 10.86 -14.45 10.94
CA ASP A 120 10.72 -13.35 11.89
C ASP A 120 10.16 -13.88 13.24
N PRO A 121 10.65 -13.41 14.39
CA PRO A 121 10.15 -13.86 15.70
C PRO A 121 8.66 -13.61 15.96
N THR A 122 8.00 -12.75 15.17
CA THR A 122 6.56 -12.49 15.25
C THR A 122 5.72 -13.34 14.30
N SER A 123 6.33 -13.99 13.32
CA SER A 123 5.67 -15.01 12.51
C SER A 123 5.27 -16.19 13.39
N VAL A 124 4.00 -16.58 13.31
CA VAL A 124 3.45 -17.73 14.04
C VAL A 124 2.89 -18.80 13.11
N ASN A 125 3.04 -18.64 11.79
CA ASN A 125 2.72 -19.70 10.85
C ASN A 125 3.59 -20.94 11.09
N THR A 126 3.06 -22.12 10.74
CA THR A 126 3.77 -23.37 11.00
C THR A 126 4.70 -23.80 9.86
N ARG A 127 4.81 -23.02 8.78
CA ARG A 127 5.73 -23.32 7.67
C ARG A 127 7.18 -23.01 8.08
N ASN A 128 7.42 -21.85 8.69
CA ASN A 128 8.71 -21.45 9.28
C ASN A 128 9.91 -21.72 8.35
N VAL A 129 9.80 -21.35 7.08
CA VAL A 129 10.88 -21.50 6.09
C VAL A 129 11.65 -20.19 6.00
N SER A 130 12.93 -20.18 6.38
CA SER A 130 13.77 -18.98 6.27
C SER A 130 13.76 -18.42 4.84
N GLY A 131 13.54 -17.12 4.71
CA GLY A 131 13.34 -16.43 3.44
C GLY A 131 11.93 -16.51 2.85
N GLY A 132 11.05 -17.31 3.45
CA GLY A 132 9.61 -17.35 3.13
C GLY A 132 8.89 -16.09 3.63
N MET A 133 7.72 -15.83 3.03
CA MET A 133 6.85 -14.72 3.43
C MET A 133 5.43 -15.19 3.70
N ALA A 134 4.74 -14.51 4.62
CA ALA A 134 3.32 -14.69 4.87
C ALA A 134 2.58 -13.35 4.76
N ILE A 135 1.30 -13.41 4.37
CA ILE A 135 0.37 -12.30 4.55
C ILE A 135 -0.19 -12.42 5.96
N VAL A 136 -0.15 -11.32 6.70
CA VAL A 136 -0.75 -11.19 8.02
C VAL A 136 -1.94 -10.27 7.93
N THR A 137 -2.98 -10.57 8.69
CA THR A 137 -4.15 -9.70 8.85
C THR A 137 -4.53 -9.62 10.31
N ASP A 138 -4.64 -8.39 10.77
CA ASP A 138 -5.00 -8.07 12.15
C ASP A 138 -6.31 -7.32 12.17
N ARG A 139 -7.07 -7.53 13.23
CA ARG A 139 -8.25 -6.73 13.51
C ARG A 139 -7.82 -5.26 13.62
N ALA A 140 -8.54 -4.39 12.92
CA ALA A 140 -8.34 -2.95 12.97
C ALA A 140 -9.53 -2.20 13.57
N GLY A 141 -9.25 -1.00 14.08
CA GLY A 141 -10.20 -0.13 14.75
C GLY A 141 -10.42 -0.45 16.23
N ASN A 142 -11.23 0.38 16.89
CA ASN A 142 -11.48 0.29 18.32
C ASN A 142 -12.60 -0.68 18.71
N ASP A 143 -12.63 -1.09 19.98
CA ASP A 143 -13.67 -1.95 20.53
C ASP A 143 -14.99 -1.20 20.70
N GLY A 144 -16.07 -1.81 20.21
CA GLY A 144 -17.37 -1.64 20.86
C GLY A 144 -17.34 -2.29 22.25
N LEU A 145 -18.05 -1.71 23.22
CA LEU A 145 -18.18 -2.30 24.55
C LEU A 145 -18.67 -3.76 24.46
N GLY A 146 -17.85 -4.72 24.92
CA GLY A 146 -18.20 -6.14 24.94
C GLY A 146 -17.83 -6.95 23.69
N ALA A 147 -16.90 -6.46 22.87
CA ALA A 147 -16.39 -7.18 21.71
C ALA A 147 -15.84 -8.58 22.09
N ALA A 148 -16.27 -9.60 21.36
CA ALA A 148 -15.83 -10.99 21.56
C ALA A 148 -14.43 -11.26 20.97
N TYR A 149 -13.93 -10.34 20.13
CA TYR A 149 -12.63 -10.42 19.47
C TYR A 149 -11.66 -9.42 20.09
N PRO A 150 -10.48 -9.84 20.59
CA PRO A 150 -9.53 -8.93 21.23
C PRO A 150 -9.03 -7.83 20.27
N LEU A 151 -8.64 -6.68 20.83
CA LEU A 151 -7.98 -5.61 20.07
C LEU A 151 -6.62 -6.06 19.56
N GLY A 152 -6.29 -5.65 18.34
CA GLY A 152 -5.02 -5.97 17.67
C GLY A 152 -4.78 -7.47 17.44
N SER A 153 -5.77 -8.34 17.68
CA SER A 153 -5.59 -9.77 17.48
C SER A 153 -5.55 -10.11 16.00
N ASN A 154 -4.74 -11.12 15.65
CA ASN A 154 -4.78 -11.74 14.34
C ASN A 154 -6.24 -12.11 13.97
N PHE A 155 -6.58 -11.83 12.72
CA PHE A 155 -7.96 -11.87 12.25
C PHE A 155 -8.01 -12.46 10.85
N ASN A 156 -8.82 -13.49 10.66
CA ASN A 156 -9.02 -14.06 9.33
C ASN A 156 -9.88 -13.13 8.48
N ILE A 157 -9.40 -12.76 7.31
CA ILE A 157 -10.20 -12.01 6.33
C ILE A 157 -9.76 -12.38 4.91
N ASN A 158 -10.65 -12.23 3.93
CA ASN A 158 -10.27 -12.41 2.53
C ASN A 158 -9.23 -11.35 2.13
N VAL A 159 -8.16 -11.78 1.46
CA VAL A 159 -7.07 -10.89 1.00
C VAL A 159 -6.73 -11.11 -0.47
N ALA A 160 -6.19 -10.09 -1.12
CA ALA A 160 -5.44 -10.22 -2.36
C ALA A 160 -3.95 -10.03 -2.08
N GLY A 161 -3.10 -10.76 -2.79
CA GLY A 161 -1.64 -10.63 -2.70
C GLY A 161 -1.03 -10.42 -4.09
N ALA A 162 0.01 -9.59 -4.17
CA ALA A 162 0.84 -9.42 -5.36
C ALA A 162 2.31 -9.34 -5.00
N TYR A 163 3.12 -10.12 -5.70
CA TYR A 163 4.55 -10.19 -5.57
C TYR A 163 5.23 -9.56 -6.79
N PHE A 164 6.18 -8.68 -6.51
CA PHE A 164 6.91 -7.86 -7.47
C PHE A 164 8.38 -8.32 -7.51
N PRO A 165 8.77 -9.21 -8.44
CA PRO A 165 10.11 -9.78 -8.46
C PRO A 165 11.18 -8.76 -8.88
N PHE A 166 12.29 -8.70 -8.17
CA PHE A 166 13.43 -7.85 -8.55
C PHE A 166 14.07 -8.30 -9.88
N SER A 167 13.98 -9.58 -10.22
CA SER A 167 14.41 -10.13 -11.52
C SER A 167 13.67 -9.54 -12.71
N GLU A 168 12.41 -9.10 -12.50
CA GLU A 168 11.58 -8.43 -13.50
C GLU A 168 11.82 -6.90 -13.54
N GLY A 169 12.78 -6.41 -12.75
CA GLY A 169 13.19 -5.00 -12.72
C GLY A 169 12.30 -4.11 -11.85
N TRP A 170 11.43 -4.68 -11.01
CA TRP A 170 10.69 -3.93 -10.00
C TRP A 170 11.63 -3.25 -9.01
N LYS A 171 11.24 -2.03 -8.57
CA LYS A 171 11.99 -1.23 -7.61
C LYS A 171 11.23 -1.19 -6.30
N GLY A 172 11.84 -1.71 -5.25
CA GLY A 172 11.25 -1.83 -3.93
C GLY A 172 12.24 -2.38 -2.92
N ALA A 173 11.86 -2.35 -1.64
CA ALA A 173 12.62 -2.93 -0.55
C ALA A 173 11.73 -3.20 0.66
N THR A 174 12.16 -4.15 1.50
CA THR A 174 11.75 -4.33 2.88
C THR A 174 12.86 -3.79 3.78
N VAL A 175 12.48 -3.03 4.81
CA VAL A 175 13.36 -2.30 5.72
C VAL A 175 13.00 -2.70 7.15
N TRP A 176 13.99 -3.03 7.97
CA TRP A 176 13.77 -3.49 9.36
C TRP A 176 14.96 -3.14 10.26
N ALA A 177 14.81 -3.44 11.55
CA ALA A 177 15.86 -3.30 12.54
C ALA A 177 16.58 -4.65 12.77
N SER A 178 17.92 -4.64 12.81
CA SER A 178 18.75 -5.81 13.12
C SER A 178 18.53 -6.35 14.54
N VAL A 179 18.02 -5.50 15.43
CA VAL A 179 17.65 -5.83 16.80
C VAL A 179 16.13 -5.75 16.94
N GLN A 180 15.52 -6.81 17.48
CA GLN A 180 14.08 -6.88 17.68
C GLN A 180 13.58 -5.67 18.50
N ASN A 181 12.56 -4.99 17.97
CA ASN A 181 11.91 -3.81 18.56
C ASN A 181 12.83 -2.59 18.75
N ALA A 182 14.00 -2.56 18.10
CA ALA A 182 14.77 -1.33 18.02
C ALA A 182 14.07 -0.31 17.12
N ILE A 183 14.19 0.96 17.49
CA ILE A 183 13.63 2.08 16.75
C ILE A 183 14.47 2.42 15.50
N GLU A 184 15.74 2.01 15.48
CA GLU A 184 16.65 2.21 14.36
C GLU A 184 16.44 1.11 13.31
N LEU A 185 15.97 1.50 12.12
CA LEU A 185 15.89 0.61 10.96
C LEU A 185 17.20 0.68 10.18
N ASP A 186 18.08 -0.30 10.42
CA ASP A 186 19.46 -0.38 9.90
C ASP A 186 19.66 -1.51 8.87
N MET A 187 18.62 -2.29 8.57
CA MET A 187 18.67 -3.40 7.64
C MET A 187 17.72 -3.20 6.44
N ILE A 188 18.14 -3.71 5.27
CA ILE A 188 17.38 -3.61 4.02
C ILE A 188 17.59 -4.83 3.12
N ALA A 189 16.50 -5.28 2.50
CA ALA A 189 16.46 -6.28 1.46
C ALA A 189 15.66 -5.68 0.31
N GLY A 190 16.31 -5.41 -0.81
CA GLY A 190 15.68 -4.63 -1.87
C GLY A 190 16.34 -4.80 -3.22
N SER A 191 15.64 -4.27 -4.23
CA SER A 191 16.14 -4.25 -5.60
C SER A 191 17.48 -3.52 -5.72
N SER A 192 18.31 -3.94 -6.68
CA SER A 192 19.60 -3.29 -6.93
C SER A 192 19.45 -1.79 -7.17
N GLY A 193 20.27 -1.02 -6.45
CA GLY A 193 20.31 0.45 -6.48
C GLY A 193 19.51 1.14 -5.37
N ILE A 194 18.67 0.43 -4.61
CA ILE A 194 18.03 0.96 -3.41
C ILE A 194 18.96 0.77 -2.22
N GLN A 195 19.12 1.81 -1.38
CA GLN A 195 20.08 1.82 -0.27
C GLN A 195 19.54 2.64 0.90
N LEU A 196 19.77 2.16 2.13
CA LEU A 196 19.58 2.96 3.35
C LEU A 196 20.50 4.18 3.36
N GLY A 197 20.05 5.27 3.97
CA GLY A 197 20.77 6.55 4.04
C GLY A 197 20.77 7.36 2.75
N THR A 198 20.54 6.73 1.60
CA THR A 198 20.43 7.41 0.29
C THR A 198 19.00 7.49 -0.20
N HIS A 199 18.33 6.35 -0.34
CA HIS A 199 17.00 6.22 -0.92
C HIS A 199 15.94 5.99 0.14
N VAL A 200 16.29 5.31 1.22
CA VAL A 200 15.43 5.12 2.39
C VAL A 200 16.08 5.83 3.57
N LYS A 201 15.37 6.78 4.17
CA LYS A 201 15.85 7.55 5.32
C LYS A 201 14.73 7.60 6.37
N PRO A 202 15.02 7.57 7.68
CA PRO A 202 14.06 8.08 8.65
C PRO A 202 13.73 9.55 8.29
N ASN A 203 12.46 9.94 8.40
CA ASN A 203 12.02 11.26 7.97
C ASN A 203 12.64 12.33 8.90
N PHE A 204 13.63 13.02 8.35
CA PHE A 204 14.40 14.06 9.00
C PHE A 204 13.79 15.42 8.68
N PHE A 205 12.80 15.87 9.44
CA PHE A 205 12.40 17.28 9.36
C PHE A 205 13.46 18.22 9.98
N PHE A 206 14.53 17.71 10.61
CA PHE A 206 15.65 18.51 11.12
C PHE A 206 17.04 17.88 10.88
N ASP A 207 17.88 18.59 10.15
CA ASP A 207 19.20 18.28 9.56
C ASP A 207 20.32 17.83 10.54
N THR A 208 20.17 16.73 11.28
CA THR A 208 21.29 16.08 12.00
C THR A 208 21.31 14.57 11.79
N PRO A 209 22.47 13.93 11.60
CA PRO A 209 22.54 12.50 11.33
C PRO A 209 22.08 11.68 12.54
N PHE A 210 21.00 10.92 12.36
CA PHE A 210 20.56 9.81 13.20
C PHE A 210 20.29 10.12 14.70
N ASP A 211 19.46 11.13 15.00
CA ASP A 211 18.92 11.34 16.35
C ASP A 211 17.38 11.20 16.35
N GLN A 212 16.88 10.05 16.79
CA GLN A 212 15.45 9.72 16.94
C GLN A 212 14.87 10.10 18.32
N SER A 213 15.49 11.05 19.05
CA SER A 213 15.07 11.37 20.42
C SER A 213 13.78 12.18 20.55
N ASP A 214 13.23 12.74 19.46
CA ASP A 214 11.89 13.35 19.48
C ASP A 214 10.82 12.29 19.22
N SER A 215 10.05 11.95 20.26
CA SER A 215 8.97 10.95 20.18
C SER A 215 7.89 11.28 19.15
N ASN A 216 7.83 12.53 18.66
CA ASN A 216 6.83 12.97 17.69
C ASN A 216 7.17 12.62 16.23
N ASP A 217 8.39 12.15 15.95
CA ASP A 217 8.84 11.80 14.59
C ASP A 217 8.96 10.28 14.35
N LEU A 218 8.64 9.46 15.35
CA LEU A 218 8.71 8.00 15.24
C LEU A 218 7.81 7.49 14.10
N GLY A 219 8.28 6.44 13.41
CA GLY A 219 7.57 5.80 12.30
C GLY A 219 7.52 6.58 11.00
N ASN A 220 8.01 7.83 10.95
CA ASN A 220 8.09 8.58 9.69
C ASN A 220 9.35 8.20 8.90
N HIS A 221 9.18 7.94 7.61
CA HIS A 221 10.23 7.54 6.68
C HIS A 221 10.14 8.34 5.37
N PHE A 222 11.28 8.54 4.73
CA PHE A 222 11.40 9.08 3.38
C PHE A 222 11.87 7.97 2.45
N VAL A 223 11.21 7.86 1.29
CA VAL A 223 11.57 6.93 0.21
C VAL A 223 11.74 7.71 -1.08
N SER A 224 12.88 7.58 -1.74
CA SER A 224 13.08 7.97 -3.15
C SER A 224 13.42 6.76 -4.01
N ILE A 225 13.13 6.86 -5.31
CA ILE A 225 13.34 5.77 -6.27
C ILE A 225 14.34 6.23 -7.32
N PRO A 226 15.46 5.51 -7.53
CA PRO A 226 16.43 5.84 -8.58
C PRO A 226 15.76 5.99 -9.95
N GLY A 227 15.97 7.14 -10.59
CA GLY A 227 15.40 7.46 -11.90
C GLY A 227 14.00 8.08 -11.87
N VAL A 228 13.37 8.19 -10.70
CA VAL A 228 12.18 9.02 -10.50
C VAL A 228 12.63 10.43 -10.12
N THR A 229 12.17 11.43 -10.89
CA THR A 229 12.49 12.85 -10.74
C THR A 229 11.28 13.69 -10.30
N ASP A 230 10.06 13.16 -10.41
CA ASP A 230 8.84 13.73 -9.86
C ASP A 230 7.89 12.59 -9.45
N SER A 231 7.89 12.28 -8.17
CA SER A 231 7.06 11.24 -7.55
C SER A 231 5.57 11.43 -7.83
N ARG A 232 5.12 12.67 -8.04
CA ARG A 232 3.72 13.06 -8.22
C ARG A 232 3.20 12.77 -9.62
N GLN A 233 4.11 12.53 -10.58
CA GLN A 233 3.79 12.43 -12.00
C GLN A 233 4.29 11.16 -12.66
N GLN A 234 5.08 10.32 -11.99
CA GLN A 234 5.76 9.21 -12.64
C GLN A 234 5.31 7.82 -12.19
N GLY A 235 4.50 7.72 -11.14
CA GLY A 235 3.98 6.42 -10.67
C GLY A 235 3.32 6.50 -9.30
N ILE A 236 3.06 5.32 -8.74
CA ILE A 236 2.49 5.14 -7.41
C ILE A 236 3.46 4.32 -6.57
N LEU A 237 3.64 4.70 -5.30
CA LEU A 237 4.34 3.89 -4.31
C LEU A 237 3.30 3.11 -3.51
N LEU A 238 3.34 1.78 -3.61
CA LEU A 238 2.59 0.90 -2.72
C LEU A 238 3.47 0.58 -1.51
N THR A 239 2.88 0.56 -0.34
CA THR A 239 3.57 0.40 0.94
C THR A 239 2.83 -0.62 1.80
N MET A 240 3.57 -1.34 2.63
CA MET A 240 3.00 -2.37 3.50
C MET A 240 3.78 -2.41 4.80
N HIS A 241 3.10 -2.63 5.93
CA HIS A 241 3.78 -2.95 7.18
C HIS A 241 4.41 -4.34 7.07
N ALA A 242 5.64 -4.53 7.56
CA ALA A 242 6.44 -5.73 7.29
C ALA A 242 6.78 -6.54 8.55
N LYS A 243 5.82 -6.65 9.48
CA LYS A 243 5.91 -7.47 10.68
C LYS A 243 4.51 -7.93 11.12
N ASN A 244 4.41 -9.07 11.81
CA ASN A 244 3.15 -9.55 12.38
C ASN A 244 2.83 -8.77 13.67
N GLU A 245 2.37 -7.55 13.49
CA GLU A 245 1.87 -6.64 14.52
C GLU A 245 0.71 -5.84 13.93
N ASP A 246 -0.11 -5.25 14.81
CA ASP A 246 -1.32 -4.50 14.49
C ASP A 246 -1.01 -3.10 13.94
N ASN A 247 -0.15 -3.04 12.93
CA ASN A 247 0.31 -1.82 12.28
C ASN A 247 -0.02 -1.82 10.78
N PHE A 248 -0.07 -0.62 10.22
CA PHE A 248 -0.20 -0.39 8.78
C PHE A 248 0.69 0.78 8.33
N THR A 249 0.78 0.96 7.02
CA THR A 249 1.51 2.07 6.41
C THR A 249 0.59 3.07 5.73
N ALA A 250 0.90 4.34 5.91
CA ALA A 250 0.36 5.47 5.15
C ALA A 250 1.46 6.06 4.26
N VAL A 251 1.10 6.57 3.08
CA VAL A 251 2.05 7.20 2.16
C VAL A 251 1.54 8.54 1.64
N SER A 252 2.47 9.47 1.42
CA SER A 252 2.24 10.78 0.84
C SER A 252 3.36 11.09 -0.16
N HIS A 253 3.04 11.82 -1.22
CA HIS A 253 4.10 12.45 -2.02
C HIS A 253 4.78 13.56 -1.20
N THR A 254 6.06 13.83 -1.49
CA THR A 254 6.70 15.05 -1.00
C THR A 254 6.30 16.25 -1.86
N ALA A 255 6.30 17.45 -1.27
CA ALA A 255 5.84 18.65 -1.96
C ALA A 255 6.76 19.09 -3.12
N ASP A 256 8.05 18.79 -3.02
CA ASP A 256 9.04 18.99 -4.07
C ASP A 256 8.94 17.95 -5.20
N GLY A 257 8.37 16.77 -4.93
CA GLY A 257 8.30 15.64 -5.85
C GLY A 257 9.53 14.73 -5.81
N ASP A 258 10.47 14.94 -4.89
CA ASP A 258 11.72 14.16 -4.82
C ASP A 258 11.52 12.74 -4.26
N GLY A 259 10.35 12.45 -3.68
CA GLY A 259 10.03 11.12 -3.19
C GLY A 259 8.67 11.03 -2.52
N TRP A 260 8.59 10.13 -1.55
CA TRP A 260 7.43 9.86 -0.73
C TRP A 260 7.79 9.96 0.75
N GLN A 261 6.88 10.52 1.52
CA GLN A 261 6.83 10.32 2.97
C GLN A 261 5.97 9.11 3.26
N LEU A 262 6.45 8.25 4.15
CA LEU A 262 5.78 7.06 4.62
C LEU A 262 5.65 7.16 6.14
N ASN A 263 4.58 6.62 6.70
CA ASN A 263 4.48 6.45 8.13
C ASN A 263 3.92 5.08 8.50
N THR A 264 4.60 4.39 9.40
CA THR A 264 4.13 3.17 10.07
C THR A 264 3.43 3.55 11.37
N ARG A 265 2.25 2.97 11.63
CA ARG A 265 1.43 3.30 12.81
C ARG A 265 0.51 2.15 13.19
N GLY A 266 0.02 2.17 14.43
CA GLY A 266 -0.96 1.20 14.91
C GLY A 266 -2.31 1.34 14.17
N ASN A 267 -2.97 0.22 13.90
CA ASN A 267 -4.26 0.15 13.23
C ASN A 267 -5.46 0.50 14.14
N GLN A 268 -5.17 1.12 15.29
CA GLN A 268 -6.13 1.66 16.27
C GLN A 268 -5.89 3.16 16.54
N GLN A 269 -4.89 3.76 15.90
CA GLN A 269 -4.49 5.15 16.13
C GLN A 269 -5.17 6.09 15.14
N ASP A 270 -5.60 7.27 15.63
CA ASP A 270 -6.32 8.29 14.87
C ASP A 270 -5.45 9.50 14.47
N SER A 271 -4.21 9.57 14.96
CA SER A 271 -3.31 10.71 14.71
C SER A 271 -2.12 10.34 13.83
N PRO A 272 -1.80 11.14 12.79
CA PRO A 272 -0.61 10.95 11.97
C PRO A 272 0.69 11.30 12.71
N SER A 273 0.62 11.88 13.91
CA SER A 273 1.78 12.20 14.75
C SER A 273 2.27 11.06 15.64
N ASN A 274 1.53 9.94 15.71
CA ASN A 274 1.79 8.85 16.65
C ASN A 274 2.40 7.64 15.96
N GLY A 275 3.32 7.85 15.02
CA GLY A 275 3.95 6.76 14.30
C GLY A 275 4.84 5.89 15.19
N GLU A 276 5.11 4.69 14.71
CA GLU A 276 5.95 3.71 15.38
C GLU A 276 7.07 3.29 14.41
N SER A 277 8.34 3.40 14.82
CA SER A 277 9.44 2.97 13.95
C SER A 277 9.45 1.44 13.83
N LYS A 278 8.77 0.94 12.81
CA LYS A 278 8.49 -0.48 12.57
C LYS A 278 8.90 -0.88 11.16
N PRO A 279 9.17 -2.18 10.92
CA PRO A 279 9.50 -2.66 9.59
C PRO A 279 8.41 -2.32 8.56
N PHE A 280 8.85 -2.00 7.34
CA PHE A 280 7.93 -1.75 6.24
C PHE A 280 8.53 -2.21 4.91
N SER A 281 7.65 -2.47 3.96
CA SER A 281 7.97 -2.78 2.58
C SER A 281 7.37 -1.73 1.66
N PHE A 282 8.01 -1.52 0.52
CA PHE A 282 7.47 -0.68 -0.54
C PHE A 282 7.83 -1.19 -1.92
N VAL A 283 7.00 -0.86 -2.90
CA VAL A 283 7.28 -1.06 -4.32
C VAL A 283 6.76 0.11 -5.14
N PHE A 284 7.59 0.57 -6.08
CA PHE A 284 7.21 1.61 -7.03
C PHE A 284 6.63 1.00 -8.30
N VAL A 285 5.44 1.48 -8.67
CA VAL A 285 4.74 1.12 -9.90
C VAL A 285 4.77 2.31 -10.86
N PRO A 286 5.62 2.28 -11.90
CA PRO A 286 5.69 3.36 -12.87
C PRO A 286 4.38 3.54 -13.64
N LEU A 287 4.03 4.78 -13.98
CA LEU A 287 2.96 5.04 -14.95
C LEU A 287 3.30 4.39 -16.29
N GLY A 288 2.26 3.91 -16.98
CA GLY A 288 2.42 3.23 -18.27
C GLY A 288 2.96 1.81 -18.13
N THR A 289 3.04 1.25 -16.91
CA THR A 289 3.38 -0.17 -16.74
C THR A 289 2.40 -1.03 -17.54
N PRO A 290 2.89 -1.89 -18.47
CA PRO A 290 2.03 -2.74 -19.27
C PRO A 290 1.12 -3.62 -18.41
N ASN A 291 -0.14 -3.76 -18.81
CA ASN A 291 -1.18 -4.56 -18.13
C ASN A 291 -1.52 -4.11 -16.70
N VAL A 292 -1.13 -2.89 -16.30
CA VAL A 292 -1.52 -2.31 -15.02
C VAL A 292 -2.42 -1.11 -15.26
N THR A 293 -3.62 -1.16 -14.70
CA THR A 293 -4.50 0.01 -14.55
C THR A 293 -4.29 0.59 -13.17
N MET A 294 -3.96 1.88 -13.11
CA MET A 294 -3.66 2.55 -11.84
C MET A 294 -4.20 3.98 -11.84
N ALA A 295 -4.54 4.47 -10.66
CA ALA A 295 -4.89 5.87 -10.48
C ALA A 295 -4.60 6.35 -9.05
N ALA A 296 -4.29 7.64 -8.92
CA ALA A 296 -4.46 8.37 -7.68
C ALA A 296 -5.78 9.12 -7.74
N ILE A 297 -6.61 8.97 -6.70
CA ILE A 297 -7.97 9.47 -6.66
C ILE A 297 -8.09 10.56 -5.60
N HIS A 298 -8.72 11.68 -5.95
CA HIS A 298 -9.15 12.69 -5.01
C HIS A 298 -10.64 12.48 -4.71
N GLY A 299 -10.97 12.19 -3.45
CA GLY A 299 -12.22 11.51 -3.06
C GLY A 299 -13.55 12.26 -3.19
N ALA A 300 -13.59 13.58 -3.44
CA ALA A 300 -14.87 14.31 -3.51
C ALA A 300 -14.83 15.73 -4.10
N THR A 301 -13.89 16.09 -4.99
CA THR A 301 -13.83 17.47 -5.56
C THR A 301 -14.39 17.59 -6.97
N GLY A 302 -14.93 16.51 -7.54
CA GLY A 302 -15.55 16.51 -8.86
C GLY A 302 -16.90 17.20 -8.88
N THR A 303 -17.46 17.35 -10.08
CA THR A 303 -18.87 17.76 -10.24
C THR A 303 -19.76 16.84 -9.40
N ALA A 304 -20.68 17.43 -8.63
CA ALA A 304 -21.54 16.71 -7.69
C ALA A 304 -20.81 15.95 -6.54
N ASN A 305 -19.59 16.39 -6.18
CA ASN A 305 -18.74 15.76 -5.16
C ASN A 305 -18.32 14.32 -5.51
N GLU A 306 -18.22 13.99 -6.80
CA GLU A 306 -17.71 12.70 -7.26
C GLU A 306 -16.18 12.60 -7.13
N PRO A 307 -15.63 11.38 -7.01
CA PRO A 307 -14.19 11.17 -7.00
C PRO A 307 -13.57 11.52 -8.36
N VAL A 308 -12.37 12.10 -8.34
CA VAL A 308 -11.64 12.51 -9.54
C VAL A 308 -10.29 11.83 -9.58
N ALA A 309 -9.99 11.13 -10.68
CA ALA A 309 -8.64 10.65 -10.94
C ALA A 309 -7.71 11.83 -11.27
N VAL A 310 -6.71 12.04 -10.42
CA VAL A 310 -5.73 13.14 -10.56
C VAL A 310 -4.41 12.67 -11.16
N LEU A 311 -4.16 11.36 -11.15
CA LEU A 311 -3.13 10.67 -11.91
C LEU A 311 -3.74 9.35 -12.38
N LYS A 312 -3.50 8.93 -13.63
CA LYS A 312 -4.00 7.63 -14.13
C LYS A 312 -3.17 7.07 -15.28
N SER A 313 -3.19 5.74 -15.41
CA SER A 313 -2.63 5.00 -16.54
C SER A 313 -3.35 3.65 -16.72
N GLY A 314 -3.21 3.02 -17.89
CA GLY A 314 -3.80 1.73 -18.22
C GLY A 314 -5.20 1.83 -18.85
N ALA A 315 -6.07 0.87 -18.53
CA ALA A 315 -7.42 0.80 -19.07
C ALA A 315 -8.30 1.96 -18.56
N ASN A 316 -9.40 2.22 -19.27
CA ASN A 316 -10.42 3.13 -18.79
C ASN A 316 -11.16 2.50 -17.61
N PHE A 317 -11.64 3.36 -16.70
CA PHE A 317 -12.40 2.94 -15.54
C PHE A 317 -13.43 4.00 -15.17
N THR A 318 -14.45 3.56 -14.45
CA THR A 318 -15.43 4.43 -13.78
C THR A 318 -15.30 4.23 -12.28
N LEU A 319 -15.21 5.33 -11.54
CA LEU A 319 -15.31 5.34 -10.09
C LEU A 319 -16.41 6.33 -9.72
N ALA A 320 -17.42 5.87 -8.99
CA ALA A 320 -18.56 6.69 -8.59
C ALA A 320 -18.96 6.36 -7.16
N LYS A 321 -19.52 7.34 -6.44
CA LYS A 321 -20.15 7.06 -5.14
C LYS A 321 -21.28 6.05 -5.29
N THR A 322 -21.42 5.15 -4.32
CA THR A 322 -22.57 4.24 -4.30
C THR A 322 -23.85 5.00 -3.96
N THR A 323 -24.98 4.49 -4.47
CA THR A 323 -26.32 5.06 -4.21
C THR A 323 -27.00 4.45 -2.99
N ASP A 324 -26.30 3.61 -2.24
CA ASP A 324 -26.80 2.95 -1.02
C ASP A 324 -26.87 3.89 0.19
N GLY A 325 -26.36 5.12 0.06
CA GLY A 325 -26.40 6.14 1.10
C GLY A 325 -25.29 6.01 2.13
N LEU A 326 -24.35 5.06 1.95
CA LEU A 326 -23.20 4.91 2.83
C LEU A 326 -22.10 5.91 2.42
N SER A 327 -21.67 6.73 3.38
CA SER A 327 -20.53 7.61 3.18
C SER A 327 -19.24 6.80 3.06
N GLY A 328 -18.30 7.25 2.24
CA GLY A 328 -17.02 6.57 2.06
C GLY A 328 -17.06 5.34 1.14
N THR A 329 -18.21 5.02 0.54
CA THR A 329 -18.36 3.85 -0.34
C THR A 329 -18.40 4.25 -1.83
N TYR A 330 -17.63 3.53 -2.64
CA TYR A 330 -17.46 3.80 -4.07
C TYR A 330 -17.55 2.51 -4.89
N ARG A 331 -18.16 2.57 -6.08
CA ARG A 331 -18.12 1.50 -7.07
C ARG A 331 -17.05 1.79 -8.12
N LEU A 332 -16.13 0.85 -8.30
CA LEU A 332 -15.14 0.85 -9.37
C LEU A 332 -15.53 -0.19 -10.44
N THR A 333 -15.49 0.20 -11.71
CA THR A 333 -15.47 -0.72 -12.85
C THR A 333 -14.31 -0.38 -13.76
N ILE A 334 -13.66 -1.40 -14.35
CA ILE A 334 -12.54 -1.22 -15.28
C ILE A 334 -12.90 -1.91 -16.59
N ASP A 335 -12.77 -1.21 -17.71
CA ASP A 335 -13.15 -1.73 -19.02
C ASP A 335 -12.40 -3.03 -19.34
N GLY A 336 -13.15 -4.10 -19.63
CA GLY A 336 -12.59 -5.42 -19.98
C GLY A 336 -12.08 -6.24 -18.80
N HIS A 337 -12.24 -5.76 -17.56
CA HIS A 337 -11.77 -6.44 -16.36
C HIS A 337 -12.89 -6.63 -15.33
N SER A 338 -12.76 -7.68 -14.54
CA SER A 338 -13.62 -8.00 -13.40
C SER A 338 -12.76 -8.49 -12.23
N PRO A 339 -13.34 -8.69 -11.02
CA PRO A 339 -12.61 -9.25 -9.88
C PRO A 339 -11.96 -10.61 -10.11
N THR A 340 -12.36 -11.35 -11.15
CA THR A 340 -11.77 -12.66 -11.47
C THR A 340 -10.61 -12.60 -12.45
N THR A 341 -10.32 -11.42 -13.02
CA THR A 341 -9.31 -11.24 -14.09
C THR A 341 -8.01 -10.60 -13.60
N GLY A 342 -7.93 -10.25 -12.31
CA GLY A 342 -6.78 -9.59 -11.70
C GLY A 342 -6.94 -9.43 -10.19
N ALA A 343 -5.98 -8.78 -9.57
CA ALA A 343 -6.03 -8.33 -8.18
C ALA A 343 -6.15 -6.79 -8.12
N LEU A 344 -6.95 -6.28 -7.18
CA LEU A 344 -7.07 -4.84 -6.93
C LEU A 344 -6.28 -4.50 -5.66
N PHE A 345 -5.56 -3.39 -5.70
CA PHE A 345 -4.88 -2.83 -4.54
C PHE A 345 -5.37 -1.41 -4.33
N VAL A 346 -5.84 -1.14 -3.11
CA VAL A 346 -6.26 0.19 -2.68
C VAL A 346 -5.49 0.57 -1.43
N GLN A 347 -5.02 1.81 -1.39
CA GLN A 347 -4.26 2.31 -0.26
C GLN A 347 -4.67 3.76 -0.03
N THR A 348 -4.65 4.19 1.23
CA THR A 348 -4.71 5.60 1.53
C THR A 348 -3.50 6.32 0.96
N GLY A 349 -3.77 7.49 0.41
CA GLY A 349 -2.77 8.40 -0.13
C GLY A 349 -3.18 9.84 0.20
N SER A 350 -2.19 10.72 0.27
CA SER A 350 -2.42 12.15 0.42
C SER A 350 -2.66 12.84 -0.94
N SER A 351 -2.81 14.17 -0.88
CA SER A 351 -2.80 15.02 -2.08
C SER A 351 -1.55 14.77 -2.94
N LEU A 352 -1.76 14.62 -4.25
CA LEU A 352 -0.65 14.52 -5.22
C LEU A 352 0.29 15.73 -5.21
N THR A 353 -0.12 16.87 -4.66
CA THR A 353 0.78 18.03 -4.55
C THR A 353 1.82 17.87 -3.44
N GLY A 354 1.71 16.84 -2.60
CA GLY A 354 2.45 16.68 -1.35
C GLY A 354 2.01 17.64 -0.24
N ASN A 355 1.08 18.56 -0.53
CA ASN A 355 0.48 19.44 0.46
C ASN A 355 -0.72 18.76 1.12
N GLY A 356 -0.68 18.57 2.43
CA GLY A 356 -1.76 17.95 3.20
C GLY A 356 -1.31 16.93 4.23
N GLY A 357 -0.03 16.53 4.20
CA GLY A 357 0.52 15.56 5.13
C GLY A 357 0.06 14.13 4.85
N LEU A 358 0.41 13.21 5.74
CA LEU A 358 0.00 11.81 5.67
C LEU A 358 -1.48 11.66 6.03
N PRO A 359 -2.22 10.72 5.39
CA PRO A 359 -3.58 10.38 5.83
C PRO A 359 -3.51 9.91 7.30
N ALA A 360 -4.53 10.23 8.11
CA ALA A 360 -4.50 10.09 9.58
C ALA A 360 -5.08 8.77 10.10
N ASP A 361 -6.33 8.49 9.77
CA ASP A 361 -7.17 7.54 10.48
C ASP A 361 -8.01 6.69 9.52
N THR A 362 -7.61 6.59 8.26
CA THR A 362 -8.42 5.93 7.24
C THR A 362 -7.86 4.56 6.87
N LEU A 363 -8.73 3.55 6.87
CA LEU A 363 -8.48 2.28 6.19
C LEU A 363 -9.27 2.23 4.89
N VAL A 364 -8.66 1.59 3.90
CA VAL A 364 -9.33 1.35 2.62
C VAL A 364 -9.34 -0.14 2.36
N SER A 365 -10.54 -0.66 2.15
CA SER A 365 -10.75 -2.06 1.78
C SER A 365 -11.66 -2.12 0.57
N TYR A 366 -11.80 -3.30 -0.03
CA TYR A 366 -12.75 -3.49 -1.10
C TYR A 366 -13.41 -4.86 -1.00
N LYS A 367 -14.47 -5.08 -1.77
CA LYS A 367 -14.98 -6.43 -2.05
C LYS A 367 -15.34 -6.57 -3.53
N PRO A 368 -15.24 -7.78 -4.10
CA PRO A 368 -15.72 -8.04 -5.45
C PRO A 368 -17.23 -7.77 -5.56
N ASP A 369 -17.67 -7.20 -6.68
CA ASP A 369 -19.07 -6.93 -6.96
C ASP A 369 -19.39 -7.02 -8.47
N ASN A 370 -19.83 -8.21 -8.88
CA ASN A 370 -20.19 -8.53 -10.26
C ASN A 370 -19.04 -8.23 -11.24
N ASP A 371 -19.19 -7.19 -12.06
CA ASP A 371 -18.23 -6.71 -13.06
C ASP A 371 -17.21 -5.71 -12.50
N GLY A 372 -17.27 -5.41 -11.20
CA GLY A 372 -16.44 -4.40 -10.57
C GLY A 372 -16.17 -4.68 -9.10
N TRP A 373 -15.87 -3.62 -8.37
CA TRP A 373 -15.52 -3.67 -6.96
C TRP A 373 -16.29 -2.59 -6.20
N ILE A 374 -16.65 -2.89 -4.96
CA ILE A 374 -17.05 -1.86 -3.99
C ILE A 374 -15.83 -1.58 -3.13
N ILE A 375 -15.45 -0.31 -3.01
CA ILE A 375 -14.35 0.19 -2.19
C ILE A 375 -14.95 0.97 -1.03
N THR A 376 -14.47 0.76 0.19
CA THR A 376 -14.77 1.61 1.33
C THR A 376 -13.54 2.34 1.82
N SER A 377 -13.75 3.57 2.25
CA SER A 377 -12.80 4.40 2.96
C SER A 377 -13.37 4.62 4.35
N ASP A 378 -12.95 3.80 5.30
CA ASP A 378 -13.49 3.74 6.64
C ASP A 378 -12.58 4.48 7.63
N ASP A 379 -13.19 5.23 8.54
CA ASP A 379 -12.50 5.86 9.66
C ASP A 379 -12.24 4.82 10.76
N LEU A 380 -10.98 4.66 11.15
CA LEU A 380 -10.46 3.73 12.15
C LEU A 380 -11.20 3.80 13.49
N MET A 381 -11.70 4.98 13.87
CA MET A 381 -12.40 5.17 15.14
C MET A 381 -13.89 4.78 15.08
N ASN A 382 -14.42 4.55 13.89
CA ASN A 382 -15.85 4.33 13.62
C ASN A 382 -16.17 2.98 12.96
N VAL A 383 -15.18 2.08 12.86
CA VAL A 383 -15.32 0.72 12.28
C VAL A 383 -15.61 -0.36 13.32
#